data_AF-A0A351Y6D8-F1
#
_entry.id   AF-A0A351Y6D8-F1
#
_cell.length_a   1.000
_cell.length_b   1.000
_cell.length_c   1.000
_cell.angle_alpha   90.00
_cell.angle_beta   90.00
_cell.angle_gamma   90.00
#
_symmetry.space_group_name_H-M   'P 1'
#
loop_
_entity.id
_entity.type
_entity.pdbx_description
1 polymer ?
#
loop_
_entity_poly.entity_id
_entity_poly.type
_entity_poly.pdbx_seq_one_letter_code
_entity_poly.pdbx_strand_id
1 'polypeptide(L)'
;MENIFEIFHALELEFSRFIPNSSLSIVNKNRTGVVSDAFIDILKKCKEIYTDTDSYFNPLINLSQIGYSKDFHSNEFIKQEAINVNLNLEKIEIKGNQITLQEGQNLDFGGIVK
;
A
#
# COMPACT_ATOMS: atom_id res chain seq x y z
N MET A 1 26.73 9.70 -4.29
CA MET A 1 25.77 10.53 -3.54
C MET A 1 24.50 10.47 -4.35
N GLU A 2 23.47 9.75 -3.88
CA GLU A 2 22.18 9.73 -4.57
C GLU A 2 21.58 11.14 -4.51
N ASN A 3 21.00 11.57 -5.63
CA ASN A 3 20.25 12.82 -5.68
C ASN A 3 18.90 12.62 -4.98
N ILE A 4 18.42 13.62 -4.24
CA ILE A 4 17.10 13.57 -3.60
C ILE A 4 15.96 13.24 -4.57
N PHE A 5 16.05 13.66 -5.84
CA PHE A 5 15.08 13.30 -6.87
C PHE A 5 15.12 11.82 -7.25
N GLU A 6 16.29 11.17 -7.20
CA GLU A 6 16.41 9.73 -7.44
C GLU A 6 15.77 8.93 -6.30
N ILE A 7 15.95 9.38 -5.06
CA ILE A 7 15.30 8.78 -3.89
C ILE A 7 13.77 8.86 -4.02
N PHE A 8 13.23 10.05 -4.31
CA PHE A 8 11.78 10.20 -4.53
C PHE A 8 11.28 9.36 -5.69
N HIS A 9 12.03 9.28 -6.79
CA HIS A 9 11.66 8.46 -7.92
C HIS A 9 11.61 6.96 -7.55
N ALA A 10 12.59 6.47 -6.79
CA ALA A 10 12.61 5.09 -6.30
C ALA A 10 11.42 4.81 -5.36
N LEU A 11 11.09 5.74 -4.46
CA LEU A 11 9.93 5.61 -3.58
C LEU A 11 8.61 5.56 -4.38
N GLU A 12 8.46 6.38 -5.42
CA GLU A 12 7.29 6.33 -6.29
C GLU A 12 7.16 4.98 -7.01
N LEU A 13 8.27 4.47 -7.57
CA LEU A 13 8.27 3.15 -8.22
C LEU A 13 7.96 2.01 -7.24
N GLU A 14 8.20 2.18 -5.94
CA GLU A 14 7.93 1.15 -4.95
C GLU A 14 6.50 1.26 -4.36
N PHE A 15 6.07 2.46 -3.99
CA PHE A 15 4.90 2.69 -3.12
C PHE A 15 3.73 3.43 -3.79
N SER A 16 3.87 3.88 -5.04
CA SER A 16 2.80 4.66 -5.67
C SER A 16 1.62 3.78 -6.07
N ARG A 17 0.42 4.11 -5.61
CA ARG A 17 -0.84 3.49 -6.07
C ARG A 17 -1.30 3.99 -7.45
N PHE A 18 -0.65 5.03 -7.98
CA PHE A 18 -0.99 5.62 -9.26
C PHE A 18 -0.12 5.11 -10.41
N ILE A 19 1.03 4.51 -10.10
CA ILE A 19 1.91 3.87 -11.09
C ILE A 19 1.53 2.38 -11.20
N PRO A 20 0.98 1.91 -12.34
CA PRO A 20 0.45 0.55 -12.45
C PRO A 20 1.48 -0.58 -12.27
N ASN A 21 2.75 -0.26 -12.52
CA ASN A 21 3.87 -1.20 -12.40
C ASN A 21 4.73 -0.94 -11.15
N SER A 22 4.23 -0.16 -10.19
CA SER A 22 4.93 -0.06 -8.91
C SER A 22 4.86 -1.39 -8.16
N SER A 23 5.80 -1.63 -7.26
CA SER A 23 5.81 -2.83 -6.41
C SER A 23 4.48 -2.97 -5.65
N LEU A 24 3.96 -1.87 -5.08
CA LEU A 24 2.64 -1.83 -4.45
C LEU A 24 1.51 -2.26 -5.38
N SER A 25 1.45 -1.67 -6.59
CA SER A 25 0.39 -1.98 -7.56
C SER A 25 0.44 -3.43 -8.00
N ILE A 26 1.63 -3.99 -8.19
CA ILE A 26 1.84 -5.39 -8.56
C ILE A 26 1.37 -6.32 -7.42
N VAL A 27 1.79 -6.07 -6.17
CA VAL A 27 1.38 -6.86 -5.00
C VAL A 27 -0.15 -6.81 -4.81
N ASN A 28 -0.76 -5.63 -4.90
CA ASN A 28 -2.21 -5.48 -4.79
C ASN A 28 -2.94 -6.22 -5.93
N LYS A 29 -2.49 -6.07 -7.17
CA LYS A 29 -3.13 -6.71 -8.34
C LYS A 29 -3.04 -8.23 -8.29
N ASN A 30 -1.85 -8.77 -8.01
CA ASN A 30 -1.58 -10.20 -8.07
C ASN A 30 -1.82 -10.92 -6.74
N ARG A 31 -2.16 -10.18 -5.68
CA ARG A 31 -2.20 -10.63 -4.27
C ARG A 31 -0.88 -11.18 -3.76
N THR A 32 0.21 -11.02 -4.51
CA THR A 32 1.54 -11.47 -4.13
C THR A 32 2.59 -10.76 -4.98
N GLY A 33 3.78 -10.55 -4.42
CA GLY A 33 4.90 -9.98 -5.16
C GLY A 33 6.20 -10.01 -4.37
N VAL A 34 7.32 -10.03 -5.12
CA VAL A 34 8.64 -9.78 -4.57
C VAL A 34 8.82 -8.26 -4.48
N VAL A 35 9.26 -7.78 -3.32
CA VAL A 35 9.45 -6.34 -3.05
C VAL A 35 10.85 -6.04 -2.54
N SER A 36 11.19 -4.77 -2.39
CA SER A 36 12.44 -4.35 -1.76
C SER A 36 12.45 -4.59 -0.25
N ASP A 37 13.64 -4.59 0.35
CA ASP A 37 13.79 -4.61 1.81
C ASP A 37 13.13 -3.39 2.46
N ALA A 38 13.20 -2.21 1.82
CA ALA A 38 12.54 -1.00 2.29
C ALA A 38 11.02 -1.16 2.39
N PHE A 39 10.39 -1.84 1.43
CA PHE A 39 8.96 -2.16 1.50
C PHE A 39 8.66 -3.06 2.69
N ILE A 40 9.46 -4.11 2.89
CA ILE A 40 9.30 -5.02 4.03
C ILE A 40 9.41 -4.25 5.35
N ASP A 41 10.39 -3.36 5.47
CA ASP A 41 10.59 -2.57 6.68
C ASP A 41 9.45 -1.58 6.93
N ILE A 42 8.94 -0.91 5.89
CA ILE A 42 7.74 -0.08 5.99
C ILE A 42 6.52 -0.91 6.38
N LEU A 43 6.31 -2.09 5.80
CA LEU A 43 5.18 -2.95 6.16
C LEU A 43 5.27 -3.45 7.61
N LYS A 44 6.47 -3.83 8.07
CA LYS A 44 6.70 -4.15 9.49
C LYS A 44 6.41 -2.94 10.37
N LYS A 45 6.84 -1.74 9.98
CA LYS A 45 6.56 -0.52 10.72
C LYS A 45 5.06 -0.23 10.79
N CYS A 46 4.33 -0.47 9.71
CA CYS A 46 2.87 -0.37 9.70
C CYS A 46 2.22 -1.38 10.67
N LYS A 47 2.75 -2.62 10.77
CA LYS A 47 2.26 -3.60 11.74
C LYS A 47 2.49 -3.14 13.18
N GLU A 48 3.65 -2.55 13.48
CA GLU A 48 3.91 -1.94 14.79
C GLU A 48 2.92 -0.82 15.10
N ILE A 49 2.78 0.17 14.20
CA ILE A 49 1.87 1.30 14.41
C ILE A 49 0.42 0.83 14.51
N TYR A 50 0.01 -0.18 13.74
CA TYR A 50 -1.32 -0.78 13.84
C TYR A 50 -1.58 -1.31 15.26
N THR A 51 -0.62 -1.98 15.88
CA THR A 51 -0.73 -2.44 17.28
C THR A 51 -0.68 -1.27 18.26
N ASP A 52 0.29 -0.37 18.13
CA ASP A 52 0.50 0.76 19.06
C ASP A 52 -0.68 1.74 19.07
N THR A 53 -1.45 1.78 18.00
CA THR A 53 -2.62 2.64 17.84
C THR A 53 -3.93 1.90 18.00
N ASP A 54 -3.97 0.71 18.60
CA ASP A 54 -5.22 -0.06 18.76
C ASP A 54 -6.03 -0.15 17.45
N SER A 55 -5.34 -0.42 16.33
CA SER A 55 -5.86 -0.51 14.97
C SER A 55 -6.32 0.79 14.28
N TYR A 56 -6.14 1.97 14.89
CA TYR A 56 -6.54 3.25 14.28
C TYR A 56 -5.75 3.57 13.00
N PHE A 57 -4.47 3.21 12.95
CA PHE A 57 -3.70 3.21 11.71
C PHE A 57 -3.74 1.82 11.08
N ASN A 58 -4.20 1.71 9.83
CA ASN A 58 -4.18 0.43 9.10
C ASN A 58 -3.84 0.67 7.62
N PRO A 59 -2.70 0.13 7.12
CA PRO A 59 -2.32 0.31 5.72
C PRO A 59 -3.21 -0.48 4.75
N LEU A 60 -4.20 -1.25 5.23
CA LEU A 60 -5.21 -1.90 4.38
C LEU A 60 -6.41 -0.99 4.06
N ILE A 61 -6.47 0.22 4.65
CA ILE A 61 -7.46 1.23 4.29
C ILE A 61 -7.01 1.89 2.98
N ASN A 62 -7.26 1.20 1.86
CA ASN A 62 -6.94 1.73 0.54
C ASN A 62 -8.04 2.69 0.06
N LEU A 63 -7.70 3.96 -0.10
CA LEU A 63 -8.69 5.00 -0.37
C LEU A 63 -9.34 4.87 -1.76
N SER A 64 -8.71 4.14 -2.69
CA SER A 64 -9.30 3.90 -4.01
C SER A 64 -10.58 3.06 -3.94
N GLN A 65 -10.71 2.19 -2.92
CA GLN A 65 -11.88 1.32 -2.74
C GLN A 65 -13.13 2.09 -2.26
N ILE A 66 -12.96 3.32 -1.79
CA ILE A 66 -14.04 4.20 -1.31
C ILE A 66 -14.21 5.47 -2.15
N GLY A 67 -13.61 5.50 -3.34
CA GLY A 67 -13.84 6.55 -4.33
C GLY A 67 -12.73 7.59 -4.52
N TYR A 68 -11.60 7.48 -3.82
CA TYR A 68 -10.42 8.33 -4.04
C TYR A 68 -9.41 7.67 -4.99
N SER A 69 -9.90 7.15 -6.12
CA SER A 69 -9.08 6.40 -7.09
C SER A 69 -8.31 7.29 -8.07
N LYS A 70 -8.70 8.55 -8.22
CA LYS A 70 -8.04 9.54 -9.09
C LYS A 70 -7.26 10.57 -8.27
N ASP A 71 -6.31 11.23 -8.93
CA ASP A 71 -5.64 12.39 -8.36
C ASP A 71 -6.64 13.55 -8.16
N PHE A 72 -6.23 14.53 -7.36
CA PHE A 72 -7.08 15.69 -7.07
C PHE A 72 -7.26 16.65 -8.26
N HIS A 73 -6.57 16.43 -9.39
CA HIS A 73 -6.69 17.31 -10.55
C HIS A 73 -7.96 17.04 -11.36
N SER A 74 -8.50 15.82 -11.33
CA SER A 74 -9.69 15.48 -12.11
C SER A 74 -11.00 15.93 -11.48
N ASN A 75 -11.05 16.23 -10.17
CA ASN A 75 -12.28 16.51 -9.41
C ASN A 75 -13.39 15.45 -9.58
N GLU A 76 -13.01 14.21 -9.93
CA GLU A 76 -13.94 13.12 -10.17
C GLU A 76 -14.03 12.23 -8.92
N PHE A 77 -15.12 12.37 -8.18
CA PHE A 77 -15.42 11.54 -7.02
C PHE A 77 -16.48 10.52 -7.39
N ILE A 78 -16.05 9.34 -7.80
CA ILE A 78 -16.96 8.23 -8.08
C ILE A 78 -17.14 7.45 -6.78
N LYS A 79 -18.28 7.63 -6.12
CA LYS A 79 -18.65 6.82 -4.95
C LYS A 79 -18.70 5.36 -5.37
N GLN A 80 -17.78 4.55 -4.85
CA GLN A 80 -17.79 3.11 -5.00
C GLN A 80 -18.21 2.50 -3.67
N GLU A 81 -19.14 1.55 -3.73
CA GLU A 81 -19.34 0.66 -2.59
C GLU A 81 -18.14 -0.26 -2.52
N ALA A 82 -17.47 -0.29 -1.36
CA ALA A 82 -16.31 -1.14 -1.19
C ALA A 82 -16.77 -2.61 -1.15
N ILE A 83 -16.55 -3.33 -2.24
CA ILE A 83 -16.87 -4.75 -2.33
C ILE A 83 -15.71 -5.54 -1.73
N ASN A 84 -16.00 -6.36 -0.71
CA ASN A 84 -15.09 -7.35 -0.14
C ASN A 84 -13.77 -6.75 0.44
N VAL A 85 -13.88 -5.84 1.42
CA VAL A 85 -12.72 -5.29 2.12
C VAL A 85 -12.30 -6.20 3.26
N ASN A 86 -11.03 -6.61 3.25
CA ASN A 86 -10.40 -7.35 4.33
C ASN A 86 -9.33 -6.47 5.00
N LEU A 87 -9.56 -6.08 6.25
CA LEU A 87 -8.67 -5.20 7.01
C LEU A 87 -7.77 -5.94 8.00
N ASN A 88 -7.72 -7.28 7.96
CA ASN A 88 -6.96 -8.08 8.92
C ASN A 88 -5.46 -8.09 8.58
N LEU A 89 -4.73 -7.08 9.06
CA LEU A 89 -3.31 -6.87 8.78
C LEU A 89 -2.41 -8.05 9.21
N GLU A 90 -2.81 -8.77 10.26
CA GLU A 90 -2.07 -9.92 10.78
C GLU A 90 -2.00 -11.09 9.78
N LYS A 91 -2.98 -11.18 8.85
CA LYS A 91 -3.06 -12.26 7.86
C LYS A 91 -2.17 -12.04 6.63
N ILE A 92 -1.47 -10.91 6.53
CA ILE A 92 -0.45 -10.71 5.48
C ILE A 92 0.76 -11.57 5.79
N GLU A 93 1.10 -12.47 4.86
CA GLU A 93 2.28 -13.32 4.95
C GLU A 93 3.51 -12.61 4.37
N ILE A 94 4.63 -12.74 5.07
CA ILE A 94 5.94 -12.26 4.62
C ILE A 94 6.90 -13.46 4.67
N LYS A 95 7.47 -13.84 3.52
CA LYS A 95 8.45 -14.93 3.39
C LYS A 95 9.68 -14.42 2.64
N GLY A 96 10.72 -14.05 3.38
CA GLY A 96 11.84 -13.30 2.79
C GLY A 96 11.36 -11.95 2.27
N ASN A 97 11.58 -11.70 0.98
CA ASN A 97 11.11 -10.51 0.26
C ASN A 97 9.79 -10.73 -0.50
N GLN A 98 9.15 -11.89 -0.35
CA GLN A 98 7.83 -12.16 -0.91
C GLN A 98 6.74 -11.75 0.08
N ILE A 99 5.79 -10.94 -0.38
CA ILE A 99 4.55 -10.62 0.33
C ILE A 99 3.40 -11.40 -0.31
N THR A 100 2.48 -11.92 0.52
CA THR A 100 1.20 -12.48 0.05
C THR A 100 0.04 -11.87 0.83
N LEU A 101 -0.90 -11.32 0.08
CA LEU A 101 -2.16 -10.75 0.56
C LEU A 101 -3.28 -11.79 0.49
N GLN A 102 -4.20 -11.71 1.44
CA GLN A 102 -5.44 -12.47 1.41
C GLN A 102 -6.47 -11.82 0.47
N GLU A 103 -7.50 -12.58 0.13
CA GLU A 103 -8.64 -12.06 -0.62
C GLU A 103 -9.24 -10.82 0.08
N GLY A 104 -9.53 -9.80 -0.72
CA GLY A 104 -10.07 -8.52 -0.25
C GLY A 104 -9.07 -7.54 0.37
N GLN A 105 -7.80 -7.90 0.52
CA GLN A 105 -6.76 -7.01 1.04
C GLN A 105 -6.13 -6.16 -0.05
N ASN A 106 -6.03 -4.84 0.17
CA ASN A 106 -5.24 -3.93 -0.65
C ASN A 106 -4.43 -3.01 0.25
N LEU A 107 -3.11 -3.00 0.07
CA LEU A 107 -2.22 -2.08 0.77
C LEU A 107 -2.33 -0.66 0.21
N ASP A 108 -2.13 0.32 1.07
CA ASP A 108 -1.97 1.73 0.77
C ASP A 108 -1.03 2.36 1.81
N PHE A 109 0.07 2.93 1.35
CA PHE A 109 1.10 3.53 2.20
C PHE A 109 1.04 5.05 2.25
N GLY A 110 0.01 5.68 1.66
CA GLY A 110 -0.10 7.15 1.62
C GLY A 110 -0.19 7.83 3.00
N GLY A 111 -0.49 7.05 4.06
CA GLY A 111 -0.47 7.52 5.44
C GLY A 111 0.91 7.56 6.10
N ILE A 112 1.96 7.00 5.48
CA ILE A 112 3.30 6.86 6.09
C ILE A 112 4.46 7.15 5.13
N VAL A 113 4.31 6.88 3.82
CA VAL A 113 5.31 7.20 2.79
C VAL A 113 4.91 8.49 2.08
N LYS A 114 5.78 9.50 2.12
CA LYS A 114 5.66 10.79 1.42
C LYS A 114 7.03 11.29 0.98
#